data_AF-A0A927EFD0-F1
#
_entry.id   AF-A0A927EFD0-F1
#
_cell.length_a   1.000
_cell.length_b   1.000
_cell.length_c   1.000
_cell.angle_alpha   90.00
_cell.angle_beta   90.00
_cell.angle_gamma   90.00
#
_symmetry.space_group_name_H-M   'P 1'
#
loop_
_entity.id
_entity.type
_entity.pdbx_description
1 polymer ?
#
loop_
_entity_poly.entity_id
_entity_poly.type
_entity_poly.pdbx_seq_one_letter_code
_entity_poly.pdbx_strand_id
1 'polypeptide(L)' 'MTQPTSSKFALVTGGTRGIGAGAALALAKAGYEVLATGLTVEEVAVPP' A
#
# COMPACT_ATOMS: atom_id res chain seq x y z
N MET A 1 9.51 17.70 -12.70
CA MET A 1 8.14 17.23 -12.99
C MET A 1 7.55 16.74 -11.67
N THR A 2 6.73 17.54 -11.01
CA THR A 2 5.93 17.10 -9.84
C THR A 2 4.58 17.81 -9.93
N GLN A 3 3.52 17.05 -10.21
CA GLN A 3 2.16 17.56 -9.99
C GLN A 3 1.83 17.39 -8.51
N PRO A 4 1.26 18.41 -7.85
CA PRO A 4 0.77 18.26 -6.49
C PRO A 4 -0.45 17.34 -6.48
N THR A 5 -0.38 16.24 -5.72
CA THR A 5 -1.52 15.36 -5.46
C THR A 5 -2.30 15.85 -4.23
N SER A 6 -3.62 15.75 -4.24
CA SER A 6 -4.45 16.07 -3.08
C SER A 6 -4.38 15.01 -1.99
N SER A 7 -4.09 13.75 -2.36
CA SER A 7 -3.86 12.62 -1.46
C SER A 7 -2.38 12.50 -1.09
N LYS A 8 -2.13 12.17 0.18
CA LYS A 8 -0.80 11.74 0.64
C LYS A 8 -0.54 10.32 0.12
N PHE A 9 0.68 10.07 -0.33
CA PHE A 9 1.10 8.75 -0.82
C PHE A 9 1.83 7.96 0.27
N ALA A 10 1.56 6.66 0.38
CA ALA A 10 2.24 5.76 1.31
C ALA A 10 2.78 4.50 0.61
N LEU A 11 4.08 4.26 0.79
CA LEU A 11 4.74 3.00 0.43
C LEU A 11 4.79 2.09 1.67
N VAL A 12 4.19 0.91 1.58
CA VAL A 12 4.19 -0.08 2.66
C VAL A 12 4.95 -1.32 2.22
N THR A 13 6.11 -1.57 2.83
CA THR A 13 6.87 -2.80 2.58
C THR A 13 6.29 -3.98 3.37
N GLY A 14 6.35 -5.18 2.77
CA GLY A 14 5.71 -6.37 3.37
C GLY A 14 4.19 -6.23 3.51
N GLY A 15 3.57 -5.43 2.62
CA GLY A 15 2.17 -5.03 2.68
C GLY A 15 1.16 -6.11 2.25
N THR A 16 1.61 -7.31 1.89
CA THR A 16 0.75 -8.39 1.35
C THR A 16 0.12 -9.27 2.43
N ARG A 17 0.61 -9.23 3.68
CA ARG A 17 0.05 -10.02 4.79
C ARG A 17 0.36 -9.41 6.16
N GLY A 18 -0.25 -9.96 7.21
CA GLY A 18 0.05 -9.65 8.60
C GLY A 18 -0.07 -8.14 8.92
N ILE A 19 0.90 -7.62 9.66
CA ILE A 19 0.90 -6.21 10.10
C ILE A 19 0.98 -5.25 8.91
N GLY A 20 1.78 -5.57 7.90
CA GLY A 20 1.94 -4.72 6.71
C GLY A 20 0.62 -4.55 5.95
N ALA A 21 -0.13 -5.64 5.74
CA ALA A 21 -1.47 -5.57 5.12
C ALA A 21 -2.44 -4.74 5.96
N GLY A 22 -2.46 -4.95 7.27
CA GLY A 22 -3.30 -4.15 8.17
C GLY A 22 -2.99 -2.65 8.11
N ALA A 23 -1.70 -2.29 8.06
CA ALA A 23 -1.26 -0.91 7.93
C ALA A 23 -1.64 -0.30 6.57
N ALA A 24 -1.43 -1.03 5.46
CA ALA A 24 -1.81 -0.59 4.13
C ALA A 24 -3.31 -0.30 4.02
N LEU A 25 -4.15 -1.21 4.54
CA LEU A 25 -5.61 -1.06 4.56
C LEU A 25 -6.05 0.12 5.46
N ALA A 26 -5.40 0.32 6.61
CA ALA A 26 -5.72 1.45 7.49
C ALA A 26 -5.37 2.80 6.84
N LEU A 27 -4.22 2.90 6.16
CA LEU A 27 -3.80 4.08 5.42
C LEU A 27 -4.75 4.40 4.26
N ALA A 28 -5.14 3.38 3.49
CA ALA A 28 -6.11 3.53 2.42
C ALA A 28 -7.46 4.06 2.94
N LYS A 29 -7.96 3.49 4.06
CA LYS A 29 -9.18 3.98 4.73
C LYS A 29 -9.06 5.42 5.26
N ALA A 30 -7.85 5.85 5.59
CA ALA A 30 -7.55 7.23 6.01
C ALA A 30 -7.40 8.21 4.83
N GLY A 31 -7.60 7.76 3.58
CA GLY A 31 -7.57 8.61 2.38
C GLY A 31 -6.19 8.74 1.73
N TYR A 32 -5.24 7.88 2.08
CA TYR A 32 -3.95 7.82 1.41
C TYR A 32 -4.07 7.03 0.10
N GLU A 33 -3.25 7.41 -0.87
CA GLU A 33 -2.93 6.55 -2.00
C GLU A 33 -1.82 5.58 -1.56
N VAL A 34 -2.04 4.27 -1.68
CA VAL A 34 -1.17 3.27 -1.05
C VAL A 34 -0.58 2.32 -2.09
N LEU A 35 0.73 2.12 -2.02
CA LEU A 35 1.45 1.07 -2.73
C LEU A 35 2.01 0.06 -1.71
N ALA A 36 1.46 -1.15 -1.72
CA ALA A 36 1.94 -2.26 -0.91
C ALA A 36 2.93 -3.13 -1.70
N THR A 37 4.03 -3.56 -1.08
CA THR A 37 4.99 -4.47 -1.71
C THR A 37 5.04 -5.84 -1.05
N GLY A 38 5.32 -6.87 -1.84
CA GLY A 38 5.60 -8.25 -1.42
C GLY A 38 6.96 -8.72 -1.93
N LEU A 39 7.45 -9.85 -1.42
CA LEU A 39 8.74 -10.43 -1.83
C LEU A 39 8.59 -11.23 -3.14
N THR A 40 7.47 -11.94 -3.32
CA THR A 40 7.22 -12.77 -4.50
C THR A 40 6.07 -12.24 -5.35
N VAL A 41 6.04 -12.62 -6.63
CA VAL A 41 4.95 -12.24 -7.54
C VAL A 41 3.63 -12.81 -7.07
N GLU A 42 3.63 -14.03 -6.52
CA GLU A 42 2.46 -14.70 -5.98
C GLU A 42 1.87 -13.92 -4.81
N GLU A 43 2.71 -13.34 -3.94
CA GLU A 43 2.24 -12.52 -2.82
C GLU A 43 1.56 -11.22 -3.28
N VAL A 44 1.99 -10.65 -4.41
CA VAL A 44 1.46 -9.39 -4.96
C VAL A 44 0.26 -9.62 -5.89
N ALA A 45 0.15 -10.80 -6.50
CA ALA A 45 -0.93 -11.15 -7.41
C ALA A 45 -2.28 -11.36 -6.71
N VAL A 46 -2.29 -11.49 -5.38
CA VAL A 46 -3.51 -11.63 -4.58
C VAL A 46 -4.15 -10.25 -4.39
N PRO A 47 -5.45 -10.08 -4.68
CA PRO A 47 -6.14 -8.83 -4.38
C PRO A 47 -6.17 -8.55 -2.86
N PRO A 48 -6.08 -7.27 -2.45
CA PRO A 48 -6.12 -6.86 -1.05
C PRO A 48 -7.48 -7.06 -0.38
#